data_AF-A0A850QRQ9-F1
#
_entry.id   AF-A0A850QRQ9-F1
#
_cell.length_a   1.000
_cell.length_b   1.000
_cell.length_c   1.000
_cell.angle_alpha   90.00
_cell.angle_beta   90.00
_cell.angle_gamma   90.00
#
_symmetry.space_group_name_H-M   'P 1'
#
loop_
_entity.id
_entity.type
_entity.pdbx_description
1 polymer ?
#
loop_
_entity_poly.entity_id
_entity_poly.type
_entity_poly.pdbx_seq_one_letter_code
_entity_poly.pdbx_strand_id
1 'polypeptide(L)'
;GKSARSIRKYFPTARILAITTNTKTAAQLCLSKGVTPVIVDSIESTDTFYARGKELALETGLGAKGDIVVMVSGALVPSGTTNTASVHVL
;
A
#
# COMPACT_ATOMS: atom_id res chain seq x y z
N GLY A 1 0.35 8.17 4.78
CA GLY A 1 -1.06 8.19 4.33
C GLY A 1 -1.35 9.03 3.08
N LYS A 2 -0.49 9.99 2.69
CA LYS A 2 -0.73 10.89 1.54
C LYS A 2 -0.99 10.12 0.23
N SER A 3 -0.13 9.15 -0.11
CA SER A 3 -0.21 8.38 -1.36
C SER A 3 -1.54 7.62 -1.50
N ALA A 4 -1.96 6.92 -0.44
CA ALA A 4 -3.25 6.20 -0.43
C ALA A 4 -4.44 7.14 -0.69
N ARG A 5 -4.44 8.33 -0.07
CA ARG A 5 -5.48 9.35 -0.32
C ARG A 5 -5.40 9.95 -1.72
N SER A 6 -4.19 10.16 -2.24
CA SER A 6 -3.98 10.64 -3.61
C SER A 6 -4.49 9.65 -4.65
N ILE A 7 -4.25 8.35 -4.48
CA ILE A 7 -4.81 7.29 -5.33
C ILE A 7 -6.33 7.26 -5.17
N ARG A 8 -6.82 7.30 -3.94
CA ARG A 8 -8.26 7.25 -3.66
C ARG A 8 -9.03 8.41 -4.31
N LYS A 9 -8.44 9.58 -4.53
CA LYS A 9 -9.06 10.72 -5.23
C LYS A 9 -9.70 10.33 -6.56
N TYR A 10 -9.15 9.32 -7.25
CA TYR A 10 -9.62 8.86 -8.56
C TYR A 10 -10.75 7.83 -8.51
N PHE A 11 -11.25 7.47 -7.32
CA PHE A 11 -12.31 6.48 -7.12
C PHE A 11 -12.06 5.17 -7.91
N PRO A 12 -10.87 4.54 -7.77
CA PRO A 12 -10.61 3.29 -8.46
C PRO A 12 -11.57 2.20 -7.98
N THR A 13 -11.90 1.26 -8.88
CA THR A 13 -12.62 0.03 -8.55
C THR A 13 -11.73 -0.97 -7.82
N ALA A 14 -10.40 -0.87 -8.00
CA ALA A 14 -9.42 -1.66 -7.27
C ALA A 14 -9.41 -1.32 -5.78
N ARG A 15 -9.17 -2.34 -4.94
CA ARG A 15 -9.00 -2.19 -3.49
C ARG A 15 -7.64 -1.54 -3.20
N ILE A 16 -7.59 -0.64 -2.23
CA ILE A 16 -6.35 0.05 -1.84
C ILE A 16 -5.84 -0.53 -0.52
N LEU A 17 -4.76 -1.31 -0.57
CA LEU A 17 -4.02 -1.75 0.62
C LEU A 17 -2.95 -0.71 0.96
N ALA A 18 -3.05 -0.10 2.15
CA ALA A 18 -2.11 0.93 2.61
C ALA A 18 -1.22 0.39 3.73
N ILE A 19 0.05 0.14 3.41
CA ILE A 19 1.04 -0.38 4.37
C ILE A 19 1.70 0.81 5.08
N THR A 20 1.77 0.77 6.41
CA THR A 20 2.40 1.84 7.20
C THR A 20 2.98 1.32 8.51
N THR A 21 4.07 1.90 8.98
CA THR A 21 4.62 1.63 10.33
C THR A 21 4.00 2.49 11.41
N ASN A 22 3.14 3.44 11.04
CA ASN A 22 2.61 4.44 11.96
C ASN A 22 1.13 4.17 12.28
N THR A 23 0.87 3.79 13.53
CA THR A 23 -0.47 3.44 14.03
C THR A 23 -1.48 4.58 13.88
N LYS A 24 -1.07 5.84 14.14
CA LYS A 24 -1.90 7.03 13.94
C LYS A 24 -2.30 7.19 12.48
N THR A 25 -1.37 6.95 11.55
CA THR A 25 -1.65 7.00 10.11
C THR A 25 -2.64 5.91 9.69
N ALA A 26 -2.49 4.69 10.21
CA ALA A 26 -3.43 3.60 9.95
C ALA A 26 -4.84 3.97 10.43
N ALA A 27 -4.99 4.42 11.68
CA ALA A 27 -6.28 4.84 12.23
C ALA A 27 -6.94 5.97 11.41
N GLN A 28 -6.16 6.95 10.95
CA GLN A 28 -6.64 8.02 10.08
C GLN A 28 -7.06 7.55 8.68
N LEU A 29 -6.50 6.45 8.19
CA LEU A 29 -6.85 5.87 6.90
C LEU A 29 -8.10 5.00 6.96
N CYS A 30 -8.49 4.49 8.13
CA CYS A 30 -9.78 3.81 8.32
C CYS A 30 -10.99 4.70 7.94
N LEU A 31 -10.84 6.03 8.05
CA LEU A 31 -11.85 7.00 7.62
C LEU A 31 -11.82 7.30 6.11
N SER A 32 -10.84 6.76 5.37
CA SER A 32 -10.70 6.96 3.93
C SER A 32 -11.40 5.82 3.18
N LYS A 33 -12.54 6.10 2.55
CA LYS A 33 -13.38 5.10 1.86
C LYS A 33 -12.55 4.21 0.92
N GLY A 34 -12.69 2.89 1.04
CA GLY A 34 -12.03 1.92 0.14
C GLY A 34 -10.52 1.75 0.34
N VAL A 35 -9.97 2.30 1.44
CA VAL A 35 -8.59 2.08 1.86
C VAL A 35 -8.58 1.12 3.05
N THR A 36 -7.84 0.03 2.94
CA THR A 36 -7.57 -0.91 4.03
C THR A 36 -6.14 -0.68 4.53
N PRO A 37 -5.94 -0.06 5.69
CA PRO A 37 -4.62 0.11 6.25
C PRO A 37 -4.13 -1.16 6.96
N VAL A 38 -2.84 -1.44 6.83
CA VAL A 38 -2.15 -2.50 7.59
C VAL A 38 -0.90 -1.91 8.25
N ILE A 39 -0.73 -2.21 9.53
CA ILE A 39 0.44 -1.81 10.31
C ILE A 39 1.52 -2.89 10.15
N VAL A 40 2.74 -2.48 9.87
CA VAL A 40 3.94 -3.34 9.83
C VAL A 40 5.02 -2.75 10.73
N ASP A 41 5.95 -3.57 11.23
CA ASP A 41 6.97 -3.09 12.17
C ASP A 41 8.01 -2.19 11.48
N SER A 42 8.50 -2.60 10.31
CA SER A 42 9.47 -1.84 9.52
C SER A 42 9.28 -2.06 8.01
N ILE A 43 9.83 -1.12 7.23
CA ILE A 43 9.98 -1.22 5.78
C ILE A 43 11.38 -0.68 5.48
N GLU A 44 12.35 -1.57 5.34
CA GLU A 44 13.77 -1.21 5.27
C GLU A 44 14.22 -0.88 3.84
N SER A 45 13.60 -1.53 2.86
CA SER A 45 13.94 -1.36 1.45
C SER A 45 12.72 -1.44 0.55
N THR A 46 12.88 -1.00 -0.69
CA THR A 46 11.85 -1.13 -1.73
C THR A 46 11.54 -2.61 -2.03
N ASP A 47 12.53 -3.50 -1.97
CA ASP A 47 12.32 -4.94 -2.16
C ASP A 47 11.51 -5.56 -1.02
N THR A 48 11.80 -5.20 0.23
CA THR A 48 10.99 -5.65 1.38
C THR A 48 9.55 -5.15 1.29
N PHE A 49 9.35 -3.93 0.80
CA PHE A 49 8.03 -3.38 0.53
C PHE A 49 7.26 -4.21 -0.51
N TYR A 50 7.90 -4.62 -1.60
CA TYR A 50 7.27 -5.45 -2.62
C TYR A 50 6.95 -6.85 -2.11
N ALA A 51 7.90 -7.50 -1.45
CA ALA A 51 7.68 -8.84 -0.89
C ALA A 51 6.53 -8.84 0.12
N ARG A 52 6.60 -7.94 1.12
CA ARG A 52 5.57 -7.86 2.16
C ARG A 52 4.23 -7.39 1.61
N GLY A 53 4.23 -6.50 0.62
CA GLY A 53 3.00 -6.04 -0.02
C GLY A 53 2.23 -7.15 -0.73
N LYS A 54 2.92 -8.09 -1.39
CA LYS A 54 2.28 -9.26 -2.02
C LYS A 54 1.70 -10.20 -0.96
N GLU A 55 2.50 -10.51 0.06
CA GLU A 55 2.10 -11.40 1.15
C GLU A 55 0.85 -10.85 1.88
N LEU A 56 0.86 -9.57 2.23
CA LEU A 56 -0.28 -8.90 2.87
C LEU A 56 -1.52 -8.87 1.99
N ALA A 57 -1.38 -8.69 0.67
CA ALA A 57 -2.52 -8.71 -0.25
C ALA A 57 -3.24 -10.06 -0.23
N LEU A 58 -2.48 -11.15 -0.10
CA LEU A 58 -3.00 -12.52 0.05
C LEU A 58 -3.57 -12.76 1.46
N GLU A 59 -2.83 -12.41 2.52
CA GLU A 59 -3.24 -12.60 3.93
C GLU A 59 -4.57 -11.88 4.25
N THR A 60 -4.74 -10.67 3.71
CA THR A 60 -5.94 -9.84 3.93
C THR A 60 -7.12 -10.24 3.04
N GLY A 61 -6.93 -11.17 2.09
CA GLY A 61 -7.94 -11.57 1.12
C GLY A 61 -8.33 -10.45 0.14
N LEU A 62 -7.52 -9.39 0.02
CA LEU A 62 -7.78 -8.29 -0.90
C LEU A 62 -7.42 -8.63 -2.34
N GLY A 63 -6.53 -9.60 -2.54
CA GLY A 63 -6.19 -10.21 -3.84
C GLY A 63 -5.95 -11.72 -3.72
N ALA A 64 -5.85 -12.37 -4.87
CA ALA A 64 -5.57 -13.80 -5.01
C ALA A 64 -4.36 -14.04 -5.92
N LYS A 65 -3.80 -15.26 -5.88
CA LYS A 65 -2.70 -15.65 -6.78
C LYS A 65 -3.11 -15.46 -8.23
N GLY A 66 -2.24 -14.84 -9.02
CA GLY A 66 -2.48 -14.49 -10.43
C GLY A 66 -3.12 -13.12 -10.64
N ASP A 67 -3.59 -12.43 -9.59
CA ASP A 67 -4.08 -11.06 -9.71
C ASP A 67 -2.94 -10.08 -10.01
N ILE A 68 -3.28 -8.99 -10.69
CA ILE A 68 -2.36 -7.88 -10.96
C ILE A 68 -2.43 -6.88 -9.80
N VAL A 69 -1.28 -6.56 -9.23
CA VAL A 69 -1.12 -5.54 -8.18
C VAL A 69 -0.24 -4.39 -8.67
N VAL A 70 -0.73 -3.17 -8.46
CA VAL A 70 0.05 -1.94 -8.70
C VAL A 70 0.59 -1.45 -7.36
N MET A 71 1.91 -1.43 -7.24
CA MET A 71 2.62 -1.01 -6.03
C MET A 71 3.16 0.39 -6.20
N VAL A 72 2.73 1.30 -5.30
CA VAL A 72 3.08 2.72 -5.34
C VAL A 72 3.87 3.09 -4.08
N SER A 73 5.06 3.64 -4.25
CA SER A 73 5.99 3.95 -3.16
C SER A 73 6.83 5.19 -3.44
N GLY A 74 7.61 5.60 -2.44
CA GLY A 74 8.74 6.51 -2.59
C GLY A 74 10.04 5.70 -2.49
N ALA A 75 10.63 5.34 -3.63
CA ALA A 75 11.92 4.64 -3.66
C ALA A 75 13.06 5.64 -3.44
N LEU A 76 13.99 5.32 -2.53
CA LEU A 76 15.18 6.11 -2.20
C LEU A 76 14.89 7.56 -1.80
N VAL A 77 13.72 7.82 -1.22
CA VAL A 77 13.30 9.16 -0.79
C VAL A 77 12.77 9.14 0.65
N PRO A 78 12.84 10.27 1.37
CA PRO A 78 12.23 10.39 2.69
C PRO A 78 10.73 10.09 2.68
N SER A 79 10.22 9.71 3.83
CA SER A 79 8.79 9.51 4.05
C SER A 79 7.98 10.74 3.61
N GLY A 80 6.88 10.50 2.89
CA GLY A 80 5.97 11.56 2.41
C GLY A 80 6.11 11.89 0.92
N THR A 81 7.18 11.42 0.27
CA THR A 81 7.37 11.52 -1.18
C THR A 81 6.93 10.24 -1.87
N THR A 82 6.32 10.36 -3.06
CA THR A 82 5.90 9.22 -3.88
C THR A 82 6.38 9.49 -5.29
N ASN A 83 7.26 8.63 -5.81
CA ASN A 83 7.93 8.82 -7.10
C ASN A 83 7.92 7.56 -7.97
N THR A 84 7.47 6.42 -7.44
CA THR A 84 7.60 5.12 -8.11
C THR A 84 6.27 4.39 -8.11
N ALA A 85 5.93 3.84 -9.27
CA ALA A 85 4.86 2.86 -9.43
C ALA A 85 5.43 1.65 -10.20
N SER A 86 5.03 0.45 -9.79
CA SER A 86 5.46 -0.80 -10.41
C SER A 86 4.30 -1.79 -10.47
N VAL A 87 4.30 -2.67 -11.45
CA VAL A 87 3.23 -3.66 -11.68
C VAL A 87 3.79 -5.05 -11.44
N HIS A 88 3.07 -5.84 -10.66
CA HIS A 88 3.47 -7.20 -10.28
C HIS A 88 2.27 -8.15 -10.36
N VAL A 89 2.57 -9.44 -10.41
CA VAL A 89 1.58 -10.52 -10.27
C VAL A 89 1.68 -11.08 -8.84
N LEU A 90 0.53 -11.34 -8.20
CA LEU A 90 0.42 -11.94 -6.86
C LEU A 90 0.64 -13.46 -6.86
#